data_AF-A0A497RCT6-F1
#
_entry.id   AF-A0A497RCT6-F1
#
_cell.length_a   1.000
_cell.length_b   1.000
_cell.length_c   1.000
_cell.angle_alpha   90.00
_cell.angle_beta   90.00
_cell.angle_gamma   90.00
#
_symmetry.space_group_name_H-M   'P 1'
#
loop_
_entity.id
_entity.type
_entity.pdbx_description
1 polymer ?
#
loop_
_entity_poly.entity_id
_entity_poly.type
_entity_poly.pdbx_seq_one_letter_code
_entity_poly.pdbx_strand_id
1 'polypeptide(L)'
;MDQVFIYVVGTAGSGKTYLVKAFSDWLDFKKLDNIAVNLDPGAENIPYSADIDVREWFTLEDIIAKYKVGPNGAQIIGADLVATIIDEIKDEIEYYGAPYVLIDTPGQMELFILRSSSEIIIDRLGRESSIMIYLFDPIVSKTPNGFLSLLFMGSSAILRLNMPQIPVLSKSDLLEDEEVERIIEWSVNPESLYNSLGYERKTMSLELFHMLKDLGLFRPLITASSTQNFGMDDIYDGIQEVFYGGDDLEKISY
;
A
#
# COMPACT_ATOMS: atom_id res chain seq x y z
N MET A 1 8.87 5.94 21.28
CA MET A 1 7.89 5.07 20.61
C MET A 1 8.68 4.22 19.64
N ASP A 2 8.31 2.95 19.48
CA ASP A 2 8.87 2.15 18.40
C ASP A 2 8.41 2.74 17.06
N GLN A 3 9.30 2.78 16.07
CA GLN A 3 8.98 3.34 14.76
C GLN A 3 7.98 2.44 14.04
N VAL A 4 6.98 3.04 13.40
CA VAL A 4 5.98 2.37 12.58
C VAL A 4 6.26 2.65 11.11
N PHE A 5 6.50 1.59 10.33
CA PHE A 5 6.78 1.66 8.90
C PHE A 5 5.50 1.45 8.11
N ILE A 6 5.10 2.46 7.34
CA ILE A 6 3.83 2.51 6.62
C ILE A 6 4.11 2.44 5.13
N TYR A 7 3.97 1.26 4.55
CA TYR A 7 4.20 1.02 3.13
C TYR A 7 2.93 1.30 2.34
N VAL A 8 2.99 2.25 1.41
CA VAL A 8 1.86 2.55 0.53
C VAL A 8 1.99 1.73 -0.74
N VAL A 9 1.09 0.75 -0.93
CA VAL A 9 1.13 -0.24 -2.02
C VAL A 9 -0.16 -0.19 -2.81
N GLY A 10 -0.09 -0.46 -4.11
CA GLY A 10 -1.24 -0.51 -5.00
C GLY A 10 -0.81 -0.47 -6.45
N THR A 11 -1.76 -0.67 -7.37
CA THR A 11 -1.49 -0.67 -8.81
C THR A 11 -0.90 0.65 -9.30
N ALA A 12 -0.27 0.63 -10.48
CA ALA A 12 0.21 1.85 -11.10
C ALA A 12 -0.96 2.83 -11.31
N GLY A 13 -0.78 4.07 -10.90
CA GLY A 13 -1.82 5.10 -10.97
C GLY A 13 -2.85 5.08 -9.84
N SER A 14 -2.78 4.16 -8.87
CA SER A 14 -3.72 4.14 -7.72
C SER A 14 -3.60 5.36 -6.80
N GLY A 15 -2.48 6.08 -6.85
CA GLY A 15 -2.25 7.31 -6.08
C GLY A 15 -1.29 7.20 -4.90
N LYS A 16 -0.43 6.15 -4.86
CA LYS A 16 0.54 5.90 -3.78
C LYS A 16 1.29 7.16 -3.31
N THR A 17 2.04 7.77 -4.22
CA THR A 17 2.84 8.98 -3.99
C THR A 17 2.01 10.17 -3.48
N TYR A 18 0.78 10.33 -3.97
CA TYR A 18 -0.11 11.39 -3.49
C TYR A 18 -0.67 11.10 -2.10
N LEU A 19 -0.92 9.83 -1.77
CA LEU A 19 -1.32 9.44 -0.43
C LEU A 19 -0.20 9.68 0.57
N VAL A 20 1.05 9.32 0.24
CA VAL A 20 2.23 9.60 1.08
C VAL A 20 2.30 11.09 1.40
N LYS A 21 2.21 11.96 0.38
CA LYS A 21 2.15 13.42 0.58
C LYS A 21 1.01 13.83 1.53
N ALA A 22 -0.22 13.44 1.19
CA ALA A 22 -1.40 13.90 1.92
C ALA A 22 -1.40 13.41 3.38
N PHE A 23 -0.88 12.22 3.62
CA PHE A 23 -0.79 11.66 4.95
C PHE A 23 0.34 12.29 5.76
N SER A 24 1.49 12.58 5.15
CA SER A 24 2.57 13.37 5.76
C SER A 24 2.08 14.76 6.17
N ASP A 25 1.43 15.48 5.24
CA ASP A 25 0.84 16.80 5.51
C ASP A 25 -0.18 16.76 6.67
N TRP A 26 -0.97 15.67 6.76
CA TRP A 26 -1.93 15.48 7.84
C TRP A 26 -1.25 15.16 9.18
N LEU A 27 -0.21 14.33 9.20
CA LEU A 27 0.58 14.03 10.41
C LEU A 27 1.24 15.30 10.95
N ASP A 28 1.83 16.12 10.07
CA ASP A 28 2.39 17.43 10.42
C ASP A 28 1.33 18.36 11.02
N PHE A 29 0.14 18.41 10.42
CA PHE A 29 -0.98 19.17 10.95
C PHE A 29 -1.40 18.70 12.35
N LYS A 30 -1.36 17.39 12.61
CA LYS A 30 -1.61 16.79 13.94
C LYS A 30 -0.41 16.90 14.89
N LYS A 31 0.73 17.44 14.44
CA LYS A 31 1.99 17.54 15.18
C LYS A 31 2.54 16.16 15.59
N LEU A 32 2.41 15.21 14.69
CA LEU A 32 2.99 13.87 14.80
C LEU A 32 4.21 13.82 13.88
N ASP A 33 5.39 13.70 14.49
CA ASP A 33 6.65 13.64 13.77
C ASP A 33 6.65 12.44 12.80
N ASN A 34 7.03 12.69 11.56
CA ASN A 34 7.08 11.68 10.50
C ASN A 34 8.22 11.99 9.53
N ILE A 35 8.60 10.98 8.74
CA ILE A 35 9.46 11.14 7.57
C ILE A 35 8.85 10.43 6.35
N ALA A 36 9.13 10.94 5.16
CA ALA A 36 8.75 10.34 3.89
C ALA A 36 9.97 9.76 3.16
N VAL A 37 9.89 8.47 2.80
CA VAL A 37 10.93 7.70 2.14
C VAL A 37 10.46 7.28 0.74
N ASN A 38 11.15 7.73 -0.30
CA ASN A 38 10.91 7.28 -1.67
C ASN A 38 11.80 6.07 -2.01
N LEU A 39 11.18 4.91 -2.27
CA LEU A 39 11.87 3.71 -2.75
C LEU A 39 11.71 3.46 -4.26
N ASP A 40 11.08 4.37 -5.01
CA ASP A 40 10.94 4.25 -6.46
C ASP A 40 12.07 5.01 -7.20
N PRO A 41 13.07 4.30 -7.77
CA PRO A 41 14.13 4.94 -8.55
C PRO A 41 13.63 5.49 -9.90
N GLY A 42 12.41 5.11 -10.31
CA GLY A 42 11.76 5.57 -11.53
C GLY A 42 10.75 6.70 -11.33
N ALA A 43 10.61 7.22 -10.10
CA ALA A 43 9.75 8.37 -9.86
C ALA A 43 10.33 9.62 -10.54
N GLU A 44 9.62 10.17 -11.53
CA GLU A 44 10.05 11.41 -12.20
C GLU A 44 9.81 12.64 -11.31
N ASN A 45 8.58 12.77 -10.78
CA ASN A 45 8.16 13.89 -9.96
C ASN A 45 7.44 13.38 -8.71
N ILE A 46 7.99 13.66 -7.53
CA ILE A 46 7.33 13.45 -6.24
C ILE A 46 6.74 14.78 -5.75
N PRO A 47 5.46 14.83 -5.35
CA PRO A 47 4.77 16.05 -4.93
C PRO A 47 5.00 16.37 -3.43
N TYR A 48 5.96 15.71 -2.79
CA TYR A 48 6.39 15.93 -1.40
C TYR A 48 7.91 16.04 -1.35
N SER A 49 8.45 16.61 -0.27
CA SER A 49 9.88 16.57 0.02
C SER A 49 10.21 15.23 0.67
N ALA A 50 10.87 14.33 -0.05
CA ALA A 50 11.36 13.09 0.56
C ALA A 50 12.52 13.40 1.50
N ASP A 51 12.48 12.87 2.71
CA ASP A 51 13.58 12.94 3.69
C ASP A 51 14.70 11.97 3.32
N ILE A 52 14.34 10.86 2.67
CA ILE A 52 15.24 9.85 2.13
C ILE A 52 14.73 9.47 0.74
N ASP A 53 15.58 9.57 -0.27
CA ASP A 53 15.21 9.33 -1.67
C ASP A 53 16.22 8.42 -2.36
N VAL A 54 15.79 7.20 -2.73
CA VAL A 54 16.63 6.21 -3.40
C VAL A 54 17.32 6.76 -4.67
N ARG A 55 16.73 7.79 -5.30
CA ARG A 55 17.26 8.44 -6.50
C ARG A 55 18.60 9.15 -6.25
N GLU A 56 18.96 9.43 -5.00
CA GLU A 56 20.28 9.96 -4.63
C GLU A 56 21.41 8.93 -4.79
N TRP A 57 21.08 7.63 -4.70
CA TRP A 57 22.03 6.55 -4.92
C TRP A 57 22.08 6.11 -6.38
N PHE A 58 20.92 5.99 -7.04
CA PHE A 58 20.82 5.63 -8.46
C PHE A 58 19.45 5.95 -9.05
N THR A 59 19.45 6.32 -10.33
CA THR A 59 18.24 6.50 -11.14
C THR A 59 18.05 5.36 -12.15
N LEU A 60 16.87 5.27 -12.78
CA LEU A 60 16.66 4.33 -13.88
C LEU A 60 17.59 4.62 -15.06
N GLU A 61 17.89 5.90 -15.33
CA GLU A 61 18.82 6.34 -16.38
C GLU A 61 20.22 5.78 -16.13
N ASP A 62 20.71 5.87 -14.89
CA ASP A 62 22.02 5.32 -14.49
C ASP A 62 22.08 3.81 -14.72
N ILE A 63 21.00 3.09 -14.37
CA ILE A 63 20.90 1.64 -14.51
C ILE A 63 20.87 1.25 -15.99
N ILE A 64 20.08 1.94 -16.82
CA ILE A 64 20.02 1.71 -18.27
C ILE A 64 21.42 1.88 -18.88
N ALA A 65 22.11 2.96 -18.54
CA ALA A 65 23.45 3.24 -19.05
C ALA A 65 24.48 2.20 -18.60
N LYS A 66 24.46 1.81 -17.32
CA LYS A 66 25.43 0.90 -16.70
C LYS A 66 25.24 -0.55 -17.13
N TYR A 67 24.00 -1.05 -17.11
CA TYR A 67 23.69 -2.46 -17.36
C TYR A 67 23.25 -2.74 -18.81
N LYS A 68 23.08 -1.70 -19.64
CA LYS A 68 22.68 -1.79 -21.06
C LYS A 68 21.37 -2.56 -21.26
N VAL A 69 20.41 -2.30 -20.38
CA VAL A 69 19.07 -2.90 -20.40
C VAL A 69 18.03 -1.89 -20.88
N GLY A 70 16.86 -2.38 -21.32
CA GLY A 70 15.71 -1.52 -21.57
C GLY A 70 15.00 -1.06 -20.28
N PRO A 71 13.99 -0.17 -20.38
CA PRO A 71 13.31 0.42 -19.22
C PRO A 71 12.75 -0.60 -18.22
N ASN A 72 12.05 -1.64 -18.69
CA ASN A 72 11.51 -2.68 -17.80
C ASN A 72 12.64 -3.46 -17.08
N GLY A 73 13.76 -3.70 -17.77
CA GLY A 73 14.92 -4.34 -17.16
C GLY A 73 15.56 -3.45 -16.10
N ALA A 74 15.59 -2.14 -16.34
CA ALA A 74 16.10 -1.17 -15.38
C ALA A 74 15.22 -1.07 -14.13
N GLN A 75 13.89 -1.09 -14.28
CA GLN A 75 12.96 -1.12 -13.14
C GLN A 75 13.18 -2.35 -12.25
N ILE A 76 13.37 -3.52 -12.86
CA ILE A 76 13.67 -4.76 -12.15
C ILE A 76 14.99 -4.64 -11.38
N ILE A 77 16.06 -4.22 -12.06
CA ILE A 77 17.38 -4.07 -11.43
C ILE A 77 17.32 -3.01 -10.34
N GLY A 78 16.63 -1.90 -10.57
CA GLY A 78 16.46 -0.82 -9.60
C GLY A 78 15.79 -1.30 -8.32
N ALA A 79 14.67 -2.01 -8.44
CA ALA A 79 13.98 -2.60 -7.29
C ALA A 79 14.86 -3.60 -6.51
N ASP A 80 15.72 -4.36 -7.19
CA ASP A 80 16.66 -5.28 -6.54
C ASP A 80 17.86 -4.54 -5.91
N LEU A 81 18.31 -3.42 -6.49
CA LEU A 81 19.40 -2.60 -5.96
C LEU A 81 19.02 -1.88 -4.67
N VAL A 82 17.75 -1.54 -4.45
CA VAL A 82 17.29 -0.92 -3.18
C VAL A 82 17.66 -1.80 -1.99
N ALA A 83 17.48 -3.11 -2.11
CA ALA A 83 17.83 -4.05 -1.04
C ALA A 83 19.35 -4.10 -0.75
N THR A 84 20.20 -3.63 -1.67
CA THR A 84 21.66 -3.59 -1.46
C THR A 84 22.13 -2.39 -0.66
N ILE A 85 21.29 -1.34 -0.56
CA ILE A 85 21.57 -0.11 0.19
C ILE A 85 20.62 0.09 1.38
N ILE A 86 19.91 -0.97 1.77
CA ILE A 86 18.87 -0.88 2.79
C ILE A 86 19.44 -0.58 4.18
N ASP A 87 20.66 -1.01 4.46
CA ASP A 87 21.31 -0.75 5.73
C ASP A 87 21.64 0.76 5.85
N GLU A 88 22.07 1.40 4.75
CA GLU A 88 22.26 2.86 4.68
C GLU A 88 20.94 3.63 4.85
N ILE A 89 19.87 3.20 4.17
CA ILE A 89 18.53 3.79 4.33
C ILE A 89 18.06 3.66 5.77
N LYS A 90 18.29 2.50 6.40
CA LYS A 90 17.94 2.26 7.80
C LYS A 90 18.69 3.20 8.74
N ASP A 91 19.99 3.37 8.55
CA ASP A 91 20.81 4.27 9.36
C ASP A 91 20.29 5.72 9.26
N GLU A 92 19.85 6.16 8.08
CA GLU A 92 19.21 7.47 7.91
C GLU A 92 17.87 7.57 8.63
N ILE A 93 17.01 6.55 8.52
CA ILE A 93 15.72 6.51 9.25
C ILE A 93 15.93 6.59 10.76
N GLU A 94 16.91 5.86 11.29
CA GLU A 94 17.27 5.89 12.72
C GLU A 94 17.84 7.25 13.13
N TYR A 95 18.58 7.92 12.25
CA TYR A 95 19.11 9.28 12.48
C TYR A 95 17.99 10.33 12.61
N TYR A 96 16.97 10.27 11.76
CA TYR A 96 15.81 11.16 11.87
C TYR A 96 15.00 10.90 13.16
N GLY A 97 14.89 9.64 13.58
CA GLY A 97 14.25 9.25 14.84
C GLY A 97 12.74 9.52 14.90
N ALA A 98 12.09 9.74 13.75
CA ALA A 98 10.65 9.96 13.67
C ALA A 98 9.87 8.67 13.94
N PRO A 99 8.75 8.72 14.69
CA PRO A 99 7.95 7.54 15.01
C PRO A 99 7.16 6.98 13.83
N TYR A 100 6.84 7.78 12.81
CA TYR A 100 6.14 7.33 11.62
C TYR A 100 7.01 7.46 10.38
N VAL A 101 7.20 6.36 9.65
CA VAL A 101 8.01 6.31 8.43
C VAL A 101 7.09 5.96 7.27
N LEU A 102 6.78 6.94 6.42
CA LEU A 102 5.91 6.77 5.25
C LEU A 102 6.76 6.32 4.06
N ILE A 103 6.51 5.11 3.56
CA ILE A 103 7.30 4.51 2.49
C ILE A 103 6.49 4.50 1.19
N ASP A 104 6.94 5.30 0.23
CA ASP A 104 6.44 5.27 -1.15
C ASP A 104 7.12 4.14 -1.92
N THR A 105 6.32 3.17 -2.34
CA THR A 105 6.81 1.96 -3.02
C THR A 105 6.82 2.13 -4.54
N PRO A 106 7.62 1.34 -5.29
CA PRO A 106 7.67 1.40 -6.74
C PRO A 106 6.30 1.44 -7.43
N GLY A 107 6.19 2.22 -8.49
CA GLY A 107 4.93 2.45 -9.22
C GLY A 107 4.22 1.16 -9.66
N GLN A 108 4.98 0.13 -10.06
CA GLN A 108 4.48 -1.20 -10.36
C GLN A 108 4.44 -2.08 -9.11
N MET A 109 3.23 -2.47 -8.72
CA MET A 109 2.95 -3.31 -7.55
C MET A 109 3.73 -4.64 -7.58
N GLU A 110 3.91 -5.24 -8.76
CA GLU A 110 4.60 -6.50 -8.95
C GLU A 110 6.09 -6.43 -8.57
N LEU A 111 6.73 -5.27 -8.78
CA LEU A 111 8.12 -5.07 -8.40
C LEU A 111 8.29 -5.07 -6.88
N PHE A 112 7.29 -4.58 -6.14
CA PHE A 112 7.33 -4.61 -4.69
C PHE A 112 6.85 -5.93 -4.10
N ILE A 113 5.86 -6.61 -4.67
CA ILE A 113 5.27 -7.80 -4.01
C ILE A 113 5.94 -9.11 -4.41
N LEU A 114 6.35 -9.24 -5.67
CA LEU A 114 6.81 -10.53 -6.20
C LEU A 114 8.32 -10.73 -6.03
N ARG A 115 9.08 -9.64 -5.84
CA ARG A 115 10.53 -9.66 -5.68
C ARG A 115 10.93 -10.08 -4.26
N SER A 116 12.01 -10.85 -4.16
CA SER A 116 12.61 -11.19 -2.86
C SER A 116 13.28 -9.99 -2.20
N SER A 117 13.62 -8.93 -2.96
CA SER A 117 14.21 -7.70 -2.42
C SER A 117 13.32 -7.04 -1.38
N SER A 118 12.00 -7.06 -1.58
CA SER A 118 11.06 -6.44 -0.64
C SER A 118 10.96 -7.18 0.69
N GLU A 119 11.05 -8.52 0.69
CA GLU A 119 11.12 -9.31 1.93
C GLU A 119 12.36 -8.91 2.74
N ILE A 120 13.51 -8.74 2.07
CA ILE A 120 14.75 -8.27 2.70
C ILE A 120 14.57 -6.86 3.27
N ILE A 121 13.96 -5.96 2.50
CA ILE A 121 13.72 -4.57 2.92
C ILE A 121 12.86 -4.52 4.18
N ILE A 122 11.72 -5.23 4.18
CA ILE A 122 10.78 -5.27 5.31
C ILE A 122 11.44 -5.92 6.53
N ASP A 123 12.19 -7.01 6.36
CA ASP A 123 12.86 -7.69 7.47
C ASP A 123 13.98 -6.84 8.09
N ARG A 124 14.68 -6.05 7.28
CA ARG A 124 15.76 -5.16 7.74
C ARG A 124 15.24 -3.95 8.50
N LEU A 125 14.14 -3.36 8.02
CA LEU A 125 13.51 -2.20 8.66
C LEU A 125 12.72 -2.59 9.92
N GLY A 126 12.06 -3.74 9.90
CA GLY A 126 11.36 -4.28 11.07
C GLY A 126 9.93 -4.68 10.74
N ARG A 127 9.75 -5.95 10.39
CA ARG A 127 8.45 -6.52 9.99
C ARG A 127 7.35 -6.35 11.04
N GLU A 128 7.66 -6.58 12.31
CA GLU A 128 6.69 -6.50 13.40
C GLU A 128 6.14 -5.08 13.61
N SER A 129 6.86 -4.06 13.13
CA SER A 129 6.43 -2.66 13.17
C SER A 129 6.01 -2.12 11.80
N SER A 130 5.77 -3.02 10.83
CA SER A 130 5.43 -2.66 9.46
C SER A 130 3.96 -2.89 9.16
N ILE A 131 3.34 -1.95 8.45
CA ILE A 131 1.96 -2.04 7.97
C ILE A 131 1.88 -1.59 6.51
N MET A 132 1.00 -2.22 5.75
CA MET A 132 0.74 -1.89 4.35
C MET A 132 -0.59 -1.18 4.22
N ILE A 133 -0.59 0.02 3.66
CA ILE A 133 -1.80 0.63 3.13
C ILE A 133 -1.95 0.15 1.69
N TYR A 134 -3.01 -0.62 1.42
CA TYR A 134 -3.28 -1.15 0.09
C TYR A 134 -4.37 -0.35 -0.62
N LEU A 135 -3.99 0.33 -1.70
CA LEU A 135 -4.88 1.20 -2.46
C LEU A 135 -5.71 0.44 -3.48
N PHE A 136 -7.02 0.50 -3.31
CA PHE A 136 -8.02 0.10 -4.29
C PHE A 136 -8.22 1.24 -5.28
N ASP A 137 -7.98 0.96 -6.57
CA ASP A 137 -8.28 1.91 -7.64
C ASP A 137 -9.81 2.07 -7.76
N PRO A 138 -10.34 3.30 -7.74
CA PRO A 138 -11.79 3.53 -7.70
C PRO A 138 -12.48 3.11 -8.99
N ILE A 139 -11.84 3.31 -10.16
CA ILE A 139 -12.44 2.99 -11.47
C ILE A 139 -12.61 1.49 -11.63
N VAL A 140 -11.59 0.72 -11.23
CA VAL A 140 -11.65 -0.75 -11.25
C VAL A 140 -12.65 -1.26 -10.20
N SER A 141 -12.68 -0.63 -9.02
CA SER A 141 -13.55 -1.02 -7.91
C SER A 141 -15.04 -0.81 -8.18
N LYS A 142 -15.44 0.00 -9.19
CA LYS A 142 -16.87 0.26 -9.52
C LYS A 142 -17.68 -1.00 -9.84
N THR A 143 -17.02 -2.06 -10.29
CA THR A 143 -17.67 -3.30 -10.72
C THR A 143 -17.42 -4.44 -9.74
N PRO A 144 -18.39 -5.35 -9.51
CA PRO A 144 -18.21 -6.48 -8.59
C PRO A 144 -16.99 -7.35 -8.89
N ASN A 145 -16.74 -7.63 -10.18
CA ASN A 145 -15.57 -8.41 -10.60
C ASN A 145 -14.25 -7.63 -10.40
N GLY A 146 -14.26 -6.31 -10.61
CA GLY A 146 -13.08 -5.48 -10.42
C GLY A 146 -12.72 -5.35 -8.94
N PHE A 147 -13.71 -5.12 -8.08
CA PHE A 147 -13.54 -5.18 -6.62
C PHE A 147 -12.94 -6.51 -6.17
N LEU A 148 -13.54 -7.64 -6.59
CA LEU A 148 -13.05 -8.97 -6.25
C LEU A 148 -11.60 -9.20 -6.73
N SER A 149 -11.26 -8.67 -7.90
CA SER A 149 -9.90 -8.77 -8.45
C SER A 149 -8.89 -7.99 -7.61
N LEU A 150 -9.23 -6.77 -7.19
CA LEU A 150 -8.38 -5.96 -6.31
C LEU A 150 -8.25 -6.58 -4.92
N LEU A 151 -9.33 -7.14 -4.37
CA LEU A 151 -9.28 -7.88 -3.11
C LEU A 151 -8.34 -9.09 -3.21
N PHE A 152 -8.41 -9.84 -4.31
CA PHE A 152 -7.48 -10.96 -4.55
C PHE A 152 -6.03 -10.49 -4.68
N MET A 153 -5.78 -9.40 -5.40
CA MET A 153 -4.44 -8.81 -5.52
C MET A 153 -3.89 -8.33 -4.17
N GLY A 154 -4.70 -7.64 -3.37
CA GLY A 154 -4.36 -7.22 -2.01
C GLY A 154 -4.08 -8.42 -1.10
N SER A 155 -4.86 -9.50 -1.23
CA SER A 155 -4.66 -10.74 -0.49
C SER A 155 -3.34 -11.44 -0.87
N SER A 156 -2.99 -11.43 -2.16
CA SER A 156 -1.68 -11.91 -2.63
C SER A 156 -0.52 -11.10 -2.04
N ALA A 157 -0.71 -9.78 -1.87
CA ALA A 157 0.26 -8.92 -1.18
C ALA A 157 0.48 -9.36 0.27
N ILE A 158 -0.61 -9.62 1.02
CA ILE A 158 -0.54 -10.13 2.40
C ILE A 158 0.20 -11.47 2.43
N LEU A 159 -0.14 -12.40 1.54
CA LEU A 159 0.48 -13.73 1.51
C LEU A 159 1.99 -13.67 1.22
N ARG A 160 2.43 -12.79 0.31
CA ARG A 160 3.85 -12.66 -0.05
C ARG A 160 4.65 -11.86 0.95
N LEU A 161 4.08 -10.76 1.46
CA LEU A 161 4.78 -9.83 2.32
C LEU A 161 4.55 -10.07 3.81
N ASN A 162 3.62 -10.96 4.20
CA ASN A 162 3.30 -11.35 5.57
C ASN A 162 3.32 -10.16 6.55
N MET A 163 2.44 -9.19 6.29
CA MET A 163 2.31 -7.94 7.03
C MET A 163 0.83 -7.49 7.09
N PRO A 164 0.43 -6.72 8.12
CA PRO A 164 -0.91 -6.18 8.22
C PRO A 164 -1.23 -5.23 7.09
N GLN A 165 -2.49 -5.26 6.67
CA GLN A 165 -2.99 -4.49 5.55
C GLN A 165 -4.19 -3.65 5.96
N ILE A 166 -4.17 -2.37 5.63
CA ILE A 166 -5.31 -1.46 5.68
C ILE A 166 -5.75 -1.19 4.24
N PRO A 167 -6.93 -1.69 3.81
CA PRO A 167 -7.43 -1.41 2.48
C PRO A 167 -8.03 0.00 2.41
N VAL A 168 -7.62 0.76 1.41
CA VAL A 168 -8.07 2.14 1.21
C VAL A 168 -8.62 2.30 -0.20
N LEU A 169 -9.86 2.75 -0.34
CA LEU A 169 -10.42 3.19 -1.61
C LEU A 169 -9.88 4.60 -1.90
N SER A 170 -8.87 4.68 -2.77
CA SER A 170 -8.23 5.95 -3.09
C SER A 170 -9.05 6.75 -4.10
N LYS A 171 -8.81 8.07 -4.12
CA LYS A 171 -9.46 9.04 -5.02
C LYS A 171 -10.98 8.87 -5.02
N SER A 172 -11.56 8.67 -3.84
CA SER A 172 -13.01 8.51 -3.68
C SER A 172 -13.79 9.72 -4.17
N ASP A 173 -13.15 10.89 -4.28
CA ASP A 173 -13.69 12.10 -4.89
C ASP A 173 -14.02 11.99 -6.39
N LEU A 174 -13.54 10.94 -7.07
CA LEU A 174 -13.86 10.67 -8.48
C LEU A 174 -15.12 9.82 -8.67
N LEU A 175 -15.74 9.40 -7.57
CA LEU A 175 -16.92 8.54 -7.53
C LEU A 175 -18.14 9.34 -7.09
N GLU A 176 -19.31 8.97 -7.58
CA GLU A 176 -20.56 9.47 -7.01
C GLU A 176 -20.82 8.81 -5.65
N ASP A 177 -21.54 9.49 -4.75
CA ASP A 177 -21.80 8.98 -3.38
C ASP A 177 -22.43 7.57 -3.40
N GLU A 178 -23.39 7.32 -4.30
CA GLU A 178 -24.02 6.00 -4.48
C GLU A 178 -23.01 4.90 -4.91
N GLU A 179 -21.97 5.27 -5.66
CA GLU A 179 -20.92 4.34 -6.06
C GLU A 179 -20.00 4.02 -4.89
N VAL A 180 -19.64 5.03 -4.10
CA VAL A 180 -18.82 4.89 -2.88
C VAL A 180 -19.53 4.00 -1.86
N GLU A 181 -20.80 4.31 -1.54
CA GLU A 181 -21.61 3.53 -0.60
C GLU A 181 -21.69 2.06 -1.00
N ARG A 182 -21.91 1.78 -2.28
CA ARG A 182 -21.97 0.41 -2.81
C ARG A 182 -20.64 -0.32 -2.67
N ILE A 183 -19.51 0.33 -2.95
CA ILE A 183 -18.17 -0.28 -2.82
C ILE A 183 -17.85 -0.58 -1.34
N ILE A 184 -18.19 0.35 -0.44
CA ILE A 184 -18.02 0.14 1.00
C ILE A 184 -18.92 -1.03 1.44
N GLU A 185 -20.17 -1.10 1.00
CA GLU A 185 -21.09 -2.19 1.34
C GLU A 185 -20.52 -3.55 0.94
N TRP A 186 -19.89 -3.67 -0.23
CA TRP A 186 -19.20 -4.89 -0.66
C TRP A 186 -18.06 -5.30 0.26
N SER A 187 -17.38 -4.35 0.90
CA SER A 187 -16.28 -4.61 1.84
C SER A 187 -16.74 -5.01 3.24
N VAL A 188 -17.85 -4.42 3.72
CA VAL A 188 -18.40 -4.64 5.07
C VAL A 188 -19.32 -5.85 5.09
N ASN A 189 -20.11 -6.03 4.05
CA ASN A 189 -21.07 -7.11 3.89
C ASN A 189 -20.79 -7.91 2.61
N PRO A 190 -19.94 -8.96 2.66
CA PRO A 190 -19.59 -9.76 1.48
C PRO A 190 -20.81 -10.36 0.75
N GLU A 191 -21.95 -10.57 1.41
CA GLU A 191 -23.17 -11.06 0.76
C GLU A 191 -23.74 -10.08 -0.26
N SER A 192 -23.57 -8.77 -0.05
CA SER A 192 -23.96 -7.74 -1.02
C SER A 192 -23.14 -7.87 -2.32
N LEU A 193 -21.86 -8.19 -2.21
CA LEU A 193 -20.98 -8.47 -3.34
C LEU A 193 -21.40 -9.76 -4.06
N TYR A 194 -21.69 -10.82 -3.30
CA TYR A 194 -22.18 -12.10 -3.85
C TYR A 194 -23.42 -11.91 -4.73
N ASN A 195 -24.42 -11.18 -4.21
CA ASN A 195 -25.63 -10.86 -4.97
C ASN A 195 -25.32 -10.03 -6.23
N SER A 196 -24.36 -9.11 -6.15
CA SER A 196 -23.95 -8.24 -7.26
C SER A 196 -23.15 -8.98 -8.34
N LEU A 197 -22.49 -10.10 -8.03
CA LEU A 197 -21.76 -10.92 -9.00
C LEU A 197 -22.69 -11.62 -10.00
N GLY A 198 -23.96 -11.82 -9.65
CA GLY A 198 -25.02 -12.35 -10.51
C GLY A 198 -24.93 -13.86 -10.78
N TYR A 199 -26.09 -14.50 -10.99
CA TYR A 199 -26.19 -15.96 -11.11
C TYR A 199 -25.77 -16.52 -12.48
N GLU A 200 -25.75 -15.72 -13.55
CA GLU A 200 -25.76 -16.28 -14.92
C GLU A 200 -24.39 -16.46 -15.59
N ARG A 201 -23.28 -15.87 -15.12
CA ARG A 201 -21.94 -16.09 -15.71
C ARG A 201 -20.82 -15.87 -14.70
N LYS A 202 -20.17 -16.96 -14.25
CA LYS A 202 -18.73 -17.15 -13.91
C LYS A 202 -18.53 -18.01 -12.64
N THR A 203 -18.33 -19.31 -12.83
CA THR A 203 -17.89 -20.25 -11.77
C THR A 203 -16.65 -19.73 -11.03
N MET A 204 -15.68 -19.16 -11.75
CA MET A 204 -14.42 -18.68 -11.17
C MET A 204 -14.61 -17.51 -10.19
N SER A 205 -15.47 -16.52 -10.51
CA SER A 205 -15.66 -15.37 -9.61
C SER A 205 -16.34 -15.79 -8.30
N LEU A 206 -17.28 -16.75 -8.37
CA LEU A 206 -17.96 -17.27 -7.18
C LEU A 206 -17.03 -18.13 -6.32
N GLU A 207 -16.24 -19.02 -6.94
CA GLU A 207 -15.24 -19.82 -6.22
C GLU A 207 -14.19 -18.93 -5.54
N LEU A 208 -13.70 -17.92 -6.25
CA LEU A 208 -12.76 -16.94 -5.70
C LEU A 208 -13.38 -16.16 -4.54
N PHE A 209 -14.64 -15.73 -4.68
CA PHE A 209 -15.37 -15.06 -3.61
C PHE A 209 -15.46 -15.93 -2.35
N HIS A 210 -15.90 -17.18 -2.49
CA HIS A 210 -16.01 -18.09 -1.34
C HIS A 210 -14.66 -18.33 -0.68
N MET A 211 -13.61 -18.56 -1.47
CA MET A 211 -12.25 -18.71 -0.94
C MET A 211 -11.80 -17.48 -0.14
N LEU A 212 -11.97 -16.27 -0.68
CA LEU A 212 -11.57 -15.04 0.00
C LEU A 212 -12.41 -14.77 1.26
N LYS A 213 -13.69 -15.14 1.22
CA LYS A 213 -14.60 -15.02 2.37
C LYS A 213 -14.23 -15.99 3.48
N ASP A 214 -13.98 -17.26 3.14
CA ASP A 214 -13.65 -18.32 4.10
C ASP A 214 -12.29 -18.07 4.78
N LEU A 215 -11.37 -17.41 4.07
CA LEU A 215 -10.09 -16.95 4.63
C LEU A 215 -10.20 -15.66 5.45
N GLY A 216 -11.39 -15.05 5.56
CA GLY A 216 -11.58 -13.82 6.34
C GLY A 216 -10.84 -12.60 5.78
N LEU A 217 -10.59 -12.57 4.47
CA LEU A 217 -9.80 -11.52 3.81
C LEU A 217 -10.60 -10.25 3.48
N PHE A 218 -11.92 -10.28 3.66
CA PHE A 218 -12.76 -9.09 3.58
C PHE A 218 -12.50 -8.19 4.79
N ARG A 219 -12.09 -6.96 4.52
CA ARG A 219 -11.83 -5.93 5.51
C ARG A 219 -12.57 -4.65 5.10
N PRO A 220 -13.12 -3.88 6.05
CA PRO A 220 -13.77 -2.60 5.74
C PRO A 220 -12.81 -1.68 4.99
N LEU A 221 -13.25 -1.15 3.86
CA LEU A 221 -12.50 -0.15 3.11
C LEU A 221 -12.60 1.21 3.79
N ILE A 222 -11.46 1.87 3.93
CA ILE A 222 -11.42 3.28 4.29
C ILE A 222 -11.45 4.10 3.01
N THR A 223 -12.36 5.05 2.91
CA THR A 223 -12.41 5.98 1.77
C THR A 223 -11.45 7.12 1.99
N ALA A 224 -10.60 7.41 1.00
CA ALA A 224 -9.66 8.51 1.09
C ALA A 224 -9.54 9.30 -0.21
N SER A 225 -9.32 10.60 -0.06
CA SER A 225 -8.96 11.50 -1.14
C SER A 225 -7.73 12.32 -0.76
N SER A 226 -6.61 12.05 -1.45
CA SER A 226 -5.35 12.77 -1.25
C SER A 226 -5.42 14.23 -1.74
N THR A 227 -6.32 14.55 -2.66
CA THR A 227 -6.50 15.92 -3.18
C THR A 227 -7.35 16.77 -2.23
N GLN A 228 -8.27 16.14 -1.50
CA GLN A 228 -9.16 16.79 -0.53
C GLN A 228 -8.72 16.61 0.93
N ASN A 229 -7.61 15.89 1.19
CA ASN A 229 -7.16 15.50 2.54
C ASN A 229 -8.25 14.82 3.38
N PHE A 230 -9.04 13.95 2.74
CA PHE A 230 -10.13 13.20 3.36
C PHE A 230 -9.71 11.76 3.65
N GLY A 231 -10.19 11.18 4.75
CA GLY A 231 -9.94 9.80 5.16
C GLY A 231 -8.63 9.55 5.94
N MET A 232 -7.81 10.59 6.16
CA MET A 232 -6.52 10.45 6.85
C MET A 232 -6.69 10.12 8.34
N ASP A 233 -7.70 10.69 9.01
CA ASP A 233 -8.03 10.35 10.40
C ASP A 233 -8.41 8.86 10.53
N ASP A 234 -9.24 8.35 9.63
CA ASP A 234 -9.65 6.93 9.64
C ASP A 234 -8.47 5.99 9.34
N ILE A 235 -7.59 6.35 8.39
CA ILE A 235 -6.36 5.60 8.11
C ILE A 235 -5.48 5.54 9.36
N TYR A 236 -5.30 6.67 10.03
CA TYR A 236 -4.50 6.74 11.25
C TYR A 236 -5.10 5.90 12.37
N ASP A 237 -6.41 5.98 12.58
CA ASP A 237 -7.12 5.19 13.59
C ASP A 237 -6.96 3.68 13.31
N GLY A 238 -7.05 3.26 12.04
CA GLY A 238 -6.78 1.87 11.64
C GLY A 238 -5.34 1.43 11.92
N ILE A 239 -4.35 2.31 11.71
CA ILE A 239 -2.95 2.02 12.08
C ILE A 239 -2.81 1.89 13.60
N GLN A 240 -3.46 2.77 14.36
CA GLN A 240 -3.42 2.72 15.82
C GLN A 240 -4.09 1.46 16.37
N GLU A 241 -5.20 1.01 15.79
CA GLU A 241 -5.86 -0.24 16.18
C GLU A 241 -4.94 -1.45 15.99
N VAL A 242 -4.19 -1.51 14.88
CA VAL A 242 -3.27 -2.62 14.60
C VAL A 242 -2.11 -2.69 15.59
N PHE A 243 -1.52 -1.56 15.97
CA PHE A 243 -0.30 -1.56 16.82
C PHE A 243 -0.56 -1.31 18.31
N TYR A 244 -1.63 -0.62 18.66
CA TYR A 244 -1.92 -0.17 20.02
C TYR A 244 -3.30 -0.59 20.54
N GLY A 245 -4.10 -1.27 19.71
CA GLY A 245 -5.45 -1.77 20.04
C GLY A 245 -5.51 -2.91 21.07
N GLY A 246 -4.36 -3.52 21.43
CA GLY A 246 -4.17 -4.23 22.71
C GLY A 246 -3.83 -5.73 22.65
N ASP A 247 -3.08 -6.16 23.67
CA ASP A 247 -2.65 -7.52 24.03
C ASP A 247 -3.78 -8.57 24.23
N ASP A 248 -5.05 -8.21 24.02
CA ASP A 248 -6.23 -9.07 24.24
C ASP A 248 -6.95 -9.51 22.95
N LEU A 249 -6.56 -8.99 21.80
CA LEU A 249 -6.88 -9.62 20.52
C LEU A 249 -5.75 -10.61 20.28
N GLU A 250 -6.05 -11.91 20.24
CA GLU A 250 -5.12 -12.93 19.74
C GLU A 250 -4.31 -12.29 18.63
N LYS A 251 -2.97 -12.19 18.78
CA LYS A 251 -2.07 -11.78 17.70
C LYS A 251 -2.68 -12.36 16.44
N ILE A 252 -3.25 -11.50 15.58
CA ILE A 252 -3.93 -11.93 14.36
C ILE A 252 -2.80 -12.39 13.45
N SER A 253 -2.32 -13.58 13.77
CA SER A 253 -1.27 -14.31 13.12
C SER A 253 -1.95 -14.93 11.92
N TYR A 254 -1.48 -14.52 10.76
CA TYR A 254 -1.89 -15.00 9.44
C TYR A 254 -1.91 -16.52 9.34
#